data_AF-A0A239AGQ7-F1
#
_entry.id   AF-A0A239AGQ7-F1
#
_cell.length_a   1.000
_cell.length_b   1.000
_cell.length_c   1.000
_cell.angle_alpha   90.00
_cell.angle_beta   90.00
_cell.angle_gamma   90.00
#
_symmetry.space_group_name_H-M   'P 1'
#
loop_
_entity.id
_entity.type
_entity.pdbx_description
1 polymer ?
#
loop_
_entity_poly.entity_id
_entity_poly.type
_entity_poly.pdbx_seq_one_letter_code
_entity_poly.pdbx_strand_id
1 'polypeptide(L)'
;MSMMNEHFRRWRRPLAITAIGLALVIGRPVPAQSPSLEMGGEKPIDVVAPGGFEFHEKENVAIARGGATATQGDMTLKAQTLAAYFRKNAQGTNEIYRLLAEGNVELHGQSQSAYGTRGIYDLDRSVAVLTGEGLRLVTEQDTVTATDSLEYWRTENLTVARGNAVAIRENNRVRADRLVGLLTTDKQDKQSLSRVDATGNVVITTPQEVARGDKGTYDLDTEMALLTGNVKVTRGQNQLNGPAAQVDLKSGVSRMLSQVPGGSPVQGGTQQPTGDGRVRGLFIPDSQGRGGQPQQPATPPPSGQQTQPGQGSKKP
;
A
#
# COMPACT_ATOMS: atom_id res chain seq x y z
N MET A 1 81.07 -16.90 24.46
CA MET A 1 81.05 -15.84 23.43
C MET A 1 79.77 -15.03 23.63
N SER A 2 79.71 -13.71 23.81
CA SER A 2 80.54 -12.55 23.38
C SER A 2 79.83 -11.75 22.28
N MET A 3 79.36 -10.56 22.66
CA MET A 3 79.12 -9.33 21.86
C MET A 3 78.12 -9.41 20.68
N MET A 4 77.17 -8.48 20.46
CA MET A 4 77.13 -6.99 20.54
C MET A 4 77.68 -6.30 19.27
N ASN A 5 77.10 -5.15 18.92
CA ASN A 5 77.39 -4.24 17.78
C ASN A 5 76.95 -4.73 16.37
N GLU A 6 76.63 -3.90 15.36
CA GLU A 6 76.18 -2.48 15.24
C GLU A 6 75.47 -2.30 13.86
N HIS A 7 75.04 -1.14 13.29
CA HIS A 7 75.25 0.30 13.49
C HIS A 7 73.92 1.09 13.30
N PHE A 8 73.85 2.34 13.78
CA PHE A 8 72.93 3.39 13.30
C PHE A 8 73.54 4.14 12.09
N ARG A 9 72.79 4.52 11.05
CA ARG A 9 73.16 5.70 10.23
C ARG A 9 71.98 6.47 9.64
N ARG A 10 72.12 7.80 9.67
CA ARG A 10 71.06 8.80 9.44
C ARG A 10 70.92 9.25 7.98
N TRP A 11 69.66 9.48 7.59
CA TRP A 11 69.11 10.63 6.84
C TRP A 11 69.82 11.17 5.58
N ARG A 12 69.00 11.35 4.52
CA ARG A 12 68.89 12.62 3.76
C ARG A 12 67.63 12.65 2.86
N ARG A 13 66.84 13.73 2.94
CA ARG A 13 65.85 14.13 1.91
C ARG A 13 66.51 15.11 0.92
N PRO A 14 66.02 15.20 -0.32
CA PRO A 14 65.36 16.45 -0.73
C PRO A 14 64.04 16.23 -1.50
N LEU A 15 63.28 17.31 -1.71
CA LEU A 15 62.01 17.35 -2.46
C LEU A 15 62.23 17.49 -3.98
N ALA A 16 61.30 16.97 -4.79
CA ALA A 16 60.90 17.55 -6.08
C ALA A 16 59.48 17.11 -6.50
N ILE A 17 58.51 17.99 -6.26
CA ILE A 17 57.30 18.41 -7.02
C ILE A 17 56.72 17.49 -8.15
N THR A 18 55.40 17.61 -8.34
CA THR A 18 54.49 17.09 -9.42
C THR A 18 53.97 15.67 -9.18
N ALA A 19 52.68 15.35 -9.30
CA ALA A 19 51.53 16.09 -9.86
C ALA A 19 50.27 16.01 -8.96
N ILE A 20 49.33 16.95 -9.16
CA ILE A 20 47.99 16.91 -8.56
C ILE A 20 47.19 15.78 -9.23
N GLY A 21 47.12 14.63 -8.57
CA GLY A 21 46.18 13.56 -8.92
C GLY A 21 44.81 13.87 -8.34
N LEU A 22 43.89 14.36 -9.17
CA LEU A 22 42.47 14.50 -8.81
C LEU A 22 41.90 13.10 -8.54
N ALA A 23 41.89 12.67 -7.27
CA ALA A 23 41.25 11.44 -6.86
C ALA A 23 39.73 11.59 -7.02
N LEU A 24 39.24 11.21 -8.21
CA LEU A 24 37.83 11.11 -8.50
C LEU A 24 37.25 10.04 -7.55
N VAL A 25 36.65 10.48 -6.44
CA VAL A 25 35.82 9.63 -5.60
C VAL A 25 34.58 9.33 -6.44
N ILE A 26 34.67 8.26 -7.23
CA ILE A 26 33.50 7.65 -7.86
C ILE A 26 32.70 7.08 -6.70
N GLY A 27 31.79 7.88 -6.17
CA GLY A 27 30.81 7.42 -5.20
C GLY A 27 30.10 6.24 -5.83
N ARG A 28 30.34 5.03 -5.31
CA ARG A 28 29.49 3.90 -5.66
C ARG A 28 28.06 4.33 -5.30
N PRO A 29 27.08 4.23 -6.21
CA PRO A 29 25.70 4.36 -5.78
C PRO A 29 25.47 3.27 -4.74
N VAL A 30 25.32 3.69 -3.48
CA VAL A 30 24.74 2.81 -2.47
C VAL A 30 23.36 2.49 -3.01
N PRO A 31 23.00 1.21 -3.26
CA PRO A 31 21.65 0.89 -3.69
C PRO A 31 20.71 1.38 -2.60
N ALA A 32 19.86 2.35 -2.94
CA ALA A 32 18.79 2.78 -2.05
C ALA A 32 17.85 1.59 -1.87
N GLN A 33 17.98 0.90 -0.74
CA GLN A 33 17.11 -0.22 -0.39
C GLN A 33 15.70 0.32 -0.26
N SER A 34 14.75 -0.37 -0.88
CA SER A 34 13.33 -0.01 -0.90
C SER A 34 12.62 -0.61 0.33
N PRO A 35 11.44 -0.08 0.72
CA PRO A 35 10.78 -0.46 1.95
C PRO A 35 10.25 -1.88 1.89
N SER A 36 10.53 -2.65 2.94
CA SER A 36 9.80 -3.86 3.27
C SER A 36 9.31 -3.77 4.72
N LEU A 37 8.11 -4.31 5.02
CA LEU A 37 7.62 -4.47 6.39
C LEU A 37 8.16 -5.78 7.00
N GLU A 38 9.45 -6.04 6.82
CA GLU A 38 10.08 -7.30 7.23
C GLU A 38 10.61 -7.25 8.65
N MET A 39 9.91 -7.92 9.57
CA MET A 39 10.63 -8.58 10.65
C MET A 39 11.05 -9.97 10.16
N GLY A 40 12.25 -10.41 10.55
CA GLY A 40 12.80 -11.73 10.17
C GLY A 40 13.58 -11.78 8.86
N GLY A 41 14.15 -10.67 8.38
CA GLY A 41 15.19 -10.69 7.33
C GLY A 41 16.56 -11.12 7.85
N GLU A 42 17.57 -11.23 6.98
CA GLU A 42 18.96 -11.59 7.36
C GLU A 42 19.68 -10.54 8.23
N LYS A 43 19.20 -9.28 8.21
CA LYS A 43 19.78 -8.19 9.01
C LYS A 43 19.57 -8.47 10.52
N PRO A 44 20.54 -8.19 11.40
CA PRO A 44 20.32 -8.28 12.85
C PRO A 44 19.14 -7.41 13.32
N ILE A 45 18.44 -7.87 14.36
CA ILE A 45 17.44 -7.08 15.09
C ILE A 45 18.15 -6.44 16.28
N ASP A 46 18.18 -5.11 16.33
CA ASP A 46 18.58 -4.36 17.52
C ASP A 46 17.35 -4.06 18.38
N VAL A 47 17.49 -4.08 19.71
CA VAL A 47 16.38 -3.82 20.64
C VAL A 47 16.86 -2.96 21.80
N VAL A 48 16.16 -1.85 22.02
CA VAL A 48 16.38 -0.91 23.13
C VAL A 48 15.15 -0.87 24.01
N ALA A 49 15.32 -1.08 25.32
CA ALA A 49 14.24 -1.16 26.28
C ALA A 49 14.60 -0.47 27.61
N PRO A 50 14.09 0.75 27.89
CA PRO A 50 14.39 1.50 29.10
C PRO A 50 13.99 0.78 30.41
N GLY A 51 12.94 -0.05 30.36
CA GLY A 51 12.51 -0.89 31.48
C GLY A 51 13.27 -2.21 31.62
N GLY A 52 14.29 -2.45 30.79
CA GLY A 52 15.12 -3.66 30.83
C GLY A 52 14.53 -4.86 30.08
N PHE A 53 15.23 -5.99 30.24
CA PHE A 53 14.93 -7.27 29.62
C PHE A 53 14.70 -8.36 30.66
N GLU A 54 13.72 -9.23 30.43
CA GLU A 54 13.45 -10.45 31.19
C GLU A 54 13.62 -11.67 30.28
N PHE A 55 14.28 -12.71 30.76
CA PHE A 55 14.36 -14.01 30.09
C PHE A 55 13.63 -15.05 30.93
N HIS A 56 12.64 -15.70 30.33
CA HIS A 56 11.80 -16.72 30.94
C HIS A 56 12.14 -18.06 30.29
N GLU A 57 13.11 -18.78 30.87
CA GLU A 57 13.74 -19.95 30.23
C GLU A 57 12.78 -21.13 30.03
N LYS A 58 11.83 -21.35 30.95
CA LYS A 58 10.87 -22.47 30.85
C LYS A 58 9.87 -22.22 29.72
N GLU A 59 9.44 -20.97 29.61
CA GLU A 59 8.50 -20.44 28.63
C GLU A 59 9.17 -20.16 27.27
N ASN A 60 10.51 -20.20 27.21
CA ASN A 60 11.34 -19.87 26.05
C ASN A 60 10.98 -18.50 25.44
N VAL A 61 10.88 -17.45 26.26
CA VAL A 61 10.56 -16.09 25.82
C VAL A 61 11.52 -15.06 26.41
N ALA A 62 11.91 -14.09 25.59
CA ALA A 62 12.58 -12.87 26.02
C ALA A 62 11.61 -11.69 25.91
N ILE A 63 11.52 -10.86 26.95
CA ILE A 63 10.58 -9.74 27.06
C ILE A 63 11.36 -8.45 27.30
N ALA A 64 11.07 -7.43 26.51
CA ALA A 64 11.66 -6.11 26.57
C ALA A 64 10.57 -5.10 27.01
N ARG A 65 10.80 -4.34 28.07
CA ARG A 65 9.76 -3.50 28.70
C ARG A 65 10.07 -2.00 28.73
N GLY A 66 9.04 -1.20 28.99
CA GLY A 66 9.15 0.20 29.36
C GLY A 66 9.31 1.15 28.17
N GLY A 67 8.57 0.90 27.09
CA GLY A 67 8.73 1.63 25.83
C GLY A 67 9.85 1.05 24.98
N ALA A 68 9.74 -0.24 24.69
CA ALA A 68 10.73 -0.97 23.90
C ALA A 68 10.64 -0.59 22.41
N THR A 69 11.81 -0.45 21.78
CA THR A 69 11.96 -0.21 20.35
C THR A 69 12.84 -1.30 19.76
N ALA A 70 12.36 -1.98 18.72
CA ALA A 70 13.12 -2.93 17.92
C ALA A 70 13.35 -2.37 16.51
N THR A 71 14.56 -2.51 15.99
CA THR A 71 14.97 -2.00 14.68
C THR A 71 15.58 -3.11 13.86
N GLN A 72 15.10 -3.31 12.63
CA GLN A 72 15.67 -4.26 11.68
C GLN A 72 15.71 -3.63 10.28
N GLY A 73 16.91 -3.32 9.81
CA GLY A 73 17.08 -2.55 8.58
C GLY A 73 16.40 -1.18 8.66
N ASP A 74 15.54 -0.89 7.68
CA ASP A 74 14.83 0.38 7.54
C ASP A 74 13.50 0.41 8.34
N MET A 75 13.21 -0.65 9.10
CA MET A 75 11.98 -0.79 9.85
C MET A 75 12.20 -0.67 11.36
N THR A 76 11.34 0.11 12.01
CA THR A 76 11.30 0.33 13.46
C THR A 76 9.94 -0.08 14.01
N LEU A 77 9.92 -0.94 15.01
CA LEU A 77 8.74 -1.31 15.80
C LEU A 77 8.88 -0.74 17.21
N LYS A 78 7.91 0.06 17.66
CA LYS A 78 7.78 0.51 19.05
C LYS A 78 6.57 -0.12 19.71
N ALA A 79 6.68 -0.42 21.00
CA ALA A 79 5.56 -0.78 21.87
C ALA A 79 5.91 -0.58 23.35
N GLN A 80 4.93 -0.59 24.24
CA GLN A 80 5.19 -0.57 25.68
C GLN A 80 5.92 -1.83 26.15
N THR A 81 5.62 -2.99 25.55
CA THR A 81 6.32 -4.26 25.73
C THR A 81 6.49 -4.96 24.38
N LEU A 82 7.68 -5.50 24.14
CA LEU A 82 7.98 -6.43 23.03
C LEU A 82 8.37 -7.79 23.60
N ALA A 83 7.95 -8.88 22.98
CA ALA A 83 8.34 -10.23 23.37
C ALA A 83 8.67 -11.10 22.15
N ALA A 84 9.76 -11.87 22.26
CA ALA A 84 10.20 -12.82 21.26
C ALA A 84 10.13 -14.25 21.83
N TYR A 85 9.34 -15.10 21.18
CA TYR A 85 9.16 -16.51 21.55
C TYR A 85 10.09 -17.39 20.72
N PHE A 86 10.88 -18.19 21.41
CA PHE A 86 11.88 -19.07 20.84
C PHE A 86 11.42 -20.53 20.86
N ARG A 87 11.93 -21.31 19.93
CA ARG A 87 11.90 -22.78 20.02
C ARG A 87 13.24 -23.36 19.60
N LYS A 88 13.47 -24.62 19.94
CA LYS A 88 14.57 -25.42 19.40
C LYS A 88 14.22 -25.86 17.99
N ASN A 89 15.06 -25.53 17.01
CA ASN A 89 14.96 -26.06 15.66
C ASN A 89 15.52 -27.50 15.59
N ALA A 90 15.48 -28.14 14.42
CA ALA A 90 15.97 -29.51 14.22
C ALA A 90 17.49 -29.70 14.50
N GLN A 91 18.26 -28.61 14.56
CA GLN A 91 19.70 -28.59 14.86
C GLN A 91 19.99 -28.23 16.33
N GLY A 92 18.95 -28.02 17.15
CA GLY A 92 19.08 -27.64 18.56
C GLY A 92 19.46 -26.17 18.80
N THR A 93 19.48 -25.33 17.76
CA THR A 93 19.64 -23.88 17.91
C THR A 93 18.30 -23.23 18.27
N ASN A 94 18.33 -22.06 18.92
CA ASN A 94 17.12 -21.31 19.21
C ASN A 94 16.74 -20.48 17.98
N GLU A 95 15.53 -20.66 17.47
CA GLU A 95 14.93 -19.81 16.44
C GLU A 95 13.72 -19.06 17.02
N ILE A 96 13.51 -17.82 16.59
CA ILE A 96 12.29 -17.07 16.90
C ILE A 96 11.21 -17.56 15.94
N TYR A 97 10.07 -18.00 16.48
CA TYR A 97 8.90 -18.38 15.65
C TYR A 97 7.73 -17.40 15.79
N ARG A 98 7.73 -16.56 16.84
CA ARG A 98 6.70 -15.54 17.04
C ARG A 98 7.25 -14.30 17.74
N LEU A 99 6.82 -13.13 17.26
CA LEU A 99 7.00 -11.84 17.92
C LEU A 99 5.65 -11.30 18.39
N LEU A 100 5.64 -10.62 19.53
CA LEU A 100 4.48 -9.96 20.14
C LEU A 100 4.86 -8.53 20.53
N ALA A 101 3.96 -7.59 20.27
CA ALA A 101 4.07 -6.19 20.63
C ALA A 101 2.77 -5.75 21.33
N GLU A 102 2.86 -5.12 22.50
CA GLU A 102 1.70 -4.73 23.31
C GLU A 102 1.83 -3.31 23.87
N GLY A 103 0.75 -2.54 23.74
CA GLY A 103 0.62 -1.15 24.17
C GLY A 103 1.24 -0.18 23.16
N ASN A 104 0.42 0.72 22.58
CA ASN A 104 0.85 1.77 21.63
C ASN A 104 1.83 1.24 20.56
N VAL A 105 1.35 0.28 19.76
CA VAL A 105 2.17 -0.36 18.73
C VAL A 105 2.28 0.58 17.53
N GLU A 106 3.51 1.01 17.26
CA GLU A 106 3.88 1.82 16.09
C GLU A 106 4.91 1.05 15.26
N LEU A 107 4.55 0.72 14.02
CA LEU A 107 5.46 0.11 13.06
C LEU A 107 5.76 1.15 11.97
N HIS A 108 7.02 1.52 11.78
CA HIS A 108 7.47 2.46 10.76
C HIS A 108 8.41 1.74 9.81
N GLY A 109 8.07 1.70 8.52
CA GLY A 109 9.00 1.42 7.44
C GLY A 109 9.31 2.68 6.62
N GLN A 110 10.08 2.54 5.54
CA GLN A 110 10.55 3.68 4.75
C GLN A 110 9.43 4.49 4.04
N SER A 111 8.33 3.85 3.61
CA SER A 111 7.21 4.50 2.90
C SER A 111 5.83 4.33 3.56
N GLN A 112 5.74 3.62 4.67
CA GLN A 112 4.47 3.42 5.38
C GLN A 112 4.66 3.29 6.89
N SER A 113 3.61 3.62 7.63
CA SER A 113 3.51 3.38 9.08
C SER A 113 2.18 2.72 9.43
N ALA A 114 2.22 1.75 10.34
CA ALA A 114 1.05 1.03 10.84
C ALA A 114 0.93 1.16 12.36
N TYR A 115 -0.31 1.24 12.85
CA TYR A 115 -0.65 1.58 14.23
C TYR A 115 -1.69 0.62 14.80
N GLY A 116 -1.62 0.33 16.10
CA GLY A 116 -2.63 -0.43 16.84
C GLY A 116 -2.30 -0.54 18.34
N THR A 117 -3.08 -1.31 19.11
CA THR A 117 -2.76 -1.59 20.52
C THR A 117 -1.90 -2.84 20.69
N ARG A 118 -2.03 -3.82 19.79
CA ARG A 118 -1.31 -5.09 19.83
C ARG A 118 -0.90 -5.54 18.43
N GLY A 119 0.34 -5.99 18.30
CA GLY A 119 0.87 -6.62 17.09
C GLY A 119 1.35 -8.04 17.36
N ILE A 120 1.06 -8.97 16.46
CA ILE A 120 1.62 -10.32 16.45
C ILE A 120 2.25 -10.54 15.08
N TYR A 121 3.46 -11.09 15.04
CA TYR A 121 4.05 -11.62 13.82
C TYR A 121 4.38 -13.10 14.03
N ASP A 122 3.77 -13.95 13.21
CA ASP A 122 3.96 -15.39 13.20
C ASP A 122 4.91 -15.74 12.05
N LEU A 123 6.15 -16.11 12.37
CA LEU A 123 7.20 -16.28 11.37
C LEU A 123 6.99 -17.54 10.53
N ASP A 124 6.44 -18.61 11.13
CA ASP A 124 6.12 -19.86 10.45
C ASP A 124 5.12 -19.64 9.30
N ARG A 125 4.13 -18.78 9.54
CA ARG A 125 3.10 -18.42 8.53
C ARG A 125 3.49 -17.20 7.71
N SER A 126 4.48 -16.43 8.17
CA SER A 126 4.83 -15.11 7.65
C SER A 126 3.64 -14.14 7.61
N VAL A 127 2.86 -14.11 8.70
CA VAL A 127 1.66 -13.27 8.86
C VAL A 127 1.83 -12.27 10.00
N ALA A 128 1.67 -10.99 9.70
CA ALA A 128 1.56 -9.92 10.69
C ALA A 128 0.09 -9.55 10.92
N VAL A 129 -0.31 -9.36 12.18
CA VAL A 129 -1.66 -8.96 12.57
C VAL A 129 -1.59 -7.85 13.62
N LEU A 130 -2.17 -6.70 13.32
CA LEU A 130 -2.44 -5.62 14.27
C LEU A 130 -3.90 -5.68 14.72
N THR A 131 -4.13 -5.47 16.01
CA THR A 131 -5.45 -5.47 16.68
C THR A 131 -5.55 -4.38 17.74
N GLY A 132 -6.79 -4.11 18.18
CA GLY A 132 -7.10 -3.15 19.25
C GLY A 132 -7.56 -1.79 18.73
N GLU A 133 -7.36 -0.75 19.53
CA GLU A 133 -7.73 0.62 19.19
C GLU A 133 -6.75 1.28 18.23
N GLY A 134 -7.23 2.30 17.49
CA GLY A 134 -6.38 3.14 16.65
C GLY A 134 -5.83 2.45 15.39
N LEU A 135 -6.39 1.31 14.98
CA LEU A 135 -5.96 0.57 13.79
C LEU A 135 -5.93 1.45 12.54
N ARG A 136 -4.71 1.71 12.08
CA ARG A 136 -4.43 2.57 10.94
C ARG A 136 -3.17 2.13 10.22
N LEU A 137 -3.21 2.06 8.90
CA LEU A 137 -2.06 2.02 8.01
C LEU A 137 -2.03 3.35 7.24
N VAL A 138 -0.87 3.97 7.13
CA VAL A 138 -0.64 5.22 6.42
C VAL A 138 0.52 5.02 5.44
N THR A 139 0.33 5.39 4.18
CA THR A 139 1.38 5.51 3.15
C THR A 139 1.54 6.98 2.75
N GLU A 140 2.35 7.29 1.75
CA GLU A 140 2.43 8.63 1.15
C GLU A 140 1.08 9.13 0.60
N GLN A 141 0.25 8.22 0.05
CA GLN A 141 -0.98 8.55 -0.67
C GLN A 141 -2.26 8.05 0.00
N ASP A 142 -2.15 7.02 0.84
CA ASP A 142 -3.28 6.24 1.35
C ASP A 142 -3.36 6.27 2.87
N THR A 143 -4.59 6.25 3.39
CA THR A 143 -4.87 5.88 4.79
C THR A 143 -5.92 4.78 4.81
N VAL A 144 -5.60 3.67 5.48
CA VAL A 144 -6.52 2.56 5.72
C VAL A 144 -6.78 2.42 7.21
N THR A 145 -8.04 2.27 7.61
CA THR A 145 -8.44 2.01 9.00
C THR A 145 -9.40 0.82 9.08
N ALA A 146 -9.50 0.23 10.28
CA ALA A 146 -10.27 -0.98 10.57
C ALA A 146 -10.74 -0.95 12.05
N THR A 147 -11.69 -1.82 12.43
CA THR A 147 -12.11 -2.01 13.83
C THR A 147 -11.64 -3.33 14.43
N ASP A 148 -11.39 -4.35 13.61
CA ASP A 148 -11.14 -5.71 14.11
C ASP A 148 -9.66 -6.11 13.91
N SER A 149 -9.14 -5.96 12.69
CA SER A 149 -7.74 -6.25 12.37
C SER A 149 -7.21 -5.47 11.16
N LEU A 150 -5.90 -5.24 11.16
CA LEU A 150 -5.09 -5.03 9.96
C LEU A 150 -4.09 -6.19 9.84
N GLU A 151 -4.06 -6.84 8.69
CA GLU A 151 -3.26 -8.04 8.44
C GLU A 151 -2.36 -7.85 7.22
N TYR A 152 -1.16 -8.42 7.29
CA TYR A 152 -0.23 -8.54 6.15
C TYR A 152 0.22 -10.00 6.05
N TRP A 153 -0.10 -10.61 4.91
CA TRP A 153 0.15 -12.01 4.58
C TRP A 153 1.25 -12.04 3.51
N ARG A 154 2.49 -12.24 3.95
CA ARG A 154 3.69 -12.04 3.12
C ARG A 154 3.75 -13.06 1.97
N THR A 155 3.54 -14.33 2.28
CA THR A 155 3.65 -15.45 1.31
C THR A 155 2.59 -15.32 0.22
N GLU A 156 1.38 -14.93 0.62
CA GLU A 156 0.21 -14.72 -0.23
C GLU A 156 0.22 -13.37 -0.96
N ASN A 157 1.19 -12.50 -0.67
CA ASN A 157 1.31 -11.13 -1.17
C ASN A 157 -0.02 -10.35 -1.05
N LEU A 158 -0.63 -10.33 0.14
CA LEU A 158 -1.86 -9.60 0.36
C LEU A 158 -1.93 -8.91 1.73
N THR A 159 -2.81 -7.92 1.81
CA THR A 159 -3.20 -7.21 3.03
C THR A 159 -4.70 -7.39 3.27
N VAL A 160 -5.13 -7.36 4.52
CA VAL A 160 -6.56 -7.39 4.88
C VAL A 160 -6.86 -6.36 5.94
N ALA A 161 -7.93 -5.59 5.75
CA ALA A 161 -8.53 -4.75 6.78
C ALA A 161 -9.92 -5.32 7.10
N ARG A 162 -10.22 -5.58 8.38
CA ARG A 162 -11.47 -6.20 8.83
C ARG A 162 -12.21 -5.35 9.86
N GLY A 163 -13.53 -5.35 9.75
CA GLY A 163 -14.42 -4.59 10.60
C GLY A 163 -14.46 -3.13 10.15
N ASN A 164 -15.59 -2.73 9.55
CA ASN A 164 -15.84 -1.36 9.09
C ASN A 164 -14.67 -0.72 8.33
N ALA A 165 -13.94 -1.53 7.55
CA ALA A 165 -12.70 -1.14 6.90
C ALA A 165 -12.93 0.07 5.96
N VAL A 166 -12.10 1.10 6.11
CA VAL A 166 -12.11 2.33 5.30
C VAL A 166 -10.75 2.53 4.68
N ALA A 167 -10.70 2.74 3.37
CA ALA A 167 -9.53 3.24 2.66
C ALA A 167 -9.82 4.63 2.10
N ILE A 168 -8.87 5.55 2.22
CA ILE A 168 -8.90 6.92 1.69
C ILE A 168 -7.65 7.12 0.83
N ARG A 169 -7.85 7.60 -0.39
CA ARG A 169 -6.81 8.08 -1.31
C ARG A 169 -7.24 9.44 -1.84
N GLU A 170 -6.44 10.47 -1.60
CA GLU A 170 -6.78 11.86 -1.94
C GLU A 170 -8.20 12.25 -1.47
N ASN A 171 -9.14 12.49 -2.40
CA ASN A 171 -10.54 12.84 -2.12
C ASN A 171 -11.51 11.64 -2.24
N ASN A 172 -10.99 10.45 -2.58
CA ASN A 172 -11.78 9.24 -2.78
C ASN A 172 -11.76 8.37 -1.51
N ARG A 173 -12.92 7.82 -1.14
CA ARG A 173 -13.08 6.91 0.00
C ARG A 173 -13.83 5.64 -0.37
N VAL A 174 -13.28 4.50 0.04
CA VAL A 174 -13.94 3.19 -0.02
C VAL A 174 -14.21 2.72 1.41
N ARG A 175 -15.42 2.24 1.69
CA ARG A 175 -15.77 1.55 2.94
C ARG A 175 -16.36 0.19 2.63
N ALA A 176 -16.02 -0.83 3.40
CA ALA A 176 -16.62 -2.16 3.36
C ALA A 176 -16.58 -2.82 4.76
N ASP A 177 -17.17 -4.00 4.92
CA ASP A 177 -16.97 -4.80 6.13
C ASP A 177 -15.56 -5.43 6.14
N ARG A 178 -15.03 -5.74 4.95
CA ARG A 178 -13.65 -6.17 4.73
C ARG A 178 -13.10 -5.63 3.41
N LEU A 179 -11.84 -5.17 3.45
CA LEU A 179 -11.01 -4.87 2.28
C LEU A 179 -9.85 -5.87 2.22
N VAL A 180 -9.52 -6.36 1.02
CA VAL A 180 -8.35 -7.20 0.73
C VAL A 180 -7.52 -6.52 -0.35
N GLY A 181 -6.29 -6.12 -0.05
CA GLY A 181 -5.37 -5.52 -1.01
C GLY A 181 -4.39 -6.56 -1.54
N LEU A 182 -4.40 -6.84 -2.84
CA LEU A 182 -3.43 -7.70 -3.52
C LEU A 182 -2.18 -6.90 -3.89
N LEU A 183 -1.02 -7.44 -3.54
CA LEU A 183 0.28 -6.83 -3.79
C LEU A 183 0.97 -7.52 -4.96
N THR A 184 1.69 -6.74 -5.75
CA THR A 184 2.67 -7.20 -6.73
C THR A 184 4.06 -6.80 -6.25
N THR A 185 5.03 -7.67 -6.49
CA THR A 185 6.45 -7.42 -6.21
C THR A 185 7.18 -7.24 -7.54
N ASP A 186 7.91 -6.14 -7.69
CA ASP A 186 8.70 -5.89 -8.90
C ASP A 186 10.07 -6.62 -8.89
N LYS A 187 10.89 -6.38 -9.91
CA LYS A 187 12.21 -7.01 -10.06
C LYS A 187 13.27 -6.51 -9.06
N GLN A 188 12.91 -5.58 -8.17
CA GLN A 188 13.76 -4.96 -7.16
C GLN A 188 13.24 -5.26 -5.74
N ASP A 189 12.39 -6.29 -5.61
CA ASP A 189 11.67 -6.68 -4.39
C ASP A 189 10.78 -5.58 -3.79
N LYS A 190 10.44 -4.55 -4.57
CA LYS A 190 9.53 -3.49 -4.13
C LYS A 190 8.09 -3.94 -4.30
N GLN A 191 7.31 -3.88 -3.22
CA GLN A 191 5.89 -4.17 -3.24
C GLN A 191 5.05 -2.95 -3.61
N SER A 192 4.03 -3.17 -4.43
CA SER A 192 3.00 -2.19 -4.79
C SER A 192 1.61 -2.83 -4.72
N LEU A 193 0.60 -2.04 -4.37
CA LEU A 193 -0.80 -2.46 -4.43
C LEU A 193 -1.27 -2.51 -5.89
N SER A 194 -1.78 -3.65 -6.35
CA SER A 194 -2.30 -3.83 -7.72
C SER A 194 -3.82 -3.83 -7.78
N ARG A 195 -4.48 -4.37 -6.74
CA ARG A 195 -5.94 -4.49 -6.69
C ARG A 195 -6.46 -4.46 -5.26
N VAL A 196 -7.67 -3.92 -5.08
CA VAL A 196 -8.43 -3.99 -3.81
C VAL A 196 -9.78 -4.67 -4.04
N ASP A 197 -10.05 -5.74 -3.31
CA ASP A 197 -11.35 -6.40 -3.24
C ASP A 197 -12.09 -5.99 -1.96
N ALA A 198 -13.29 -5.43 -2.14
CA ALA A 198 -14.17 -4.95 -1.09
C ALA A 198 -15.39 -5.88 -0.96
N THR A 199 -15.70 -6.33 0.26
CA THR A 199 -16.82 -7.25 0.52
C THR A 199 -17.63 -6.82 1.73
N GLY A 200 -18.96 -6.78 1.57
CA GLY A 200 -19.91 -6.43 2.62
C GLY A 200 -20.12 -4.92 2.71
N ASN A 201 -21.38 -4.49 2.61
CA ASN A 201 -21.83 -3.09 2.76
C ASN A 201 -20.96 -2.05 2.02
N VAL A 202 -20.54 -2.34 0.79
CA VAL A 202 -19.54 -1.54 0.06
C VAL A 202 -20.11 -0.17 -0.29
N VAL A 203 -19.34 0.88 0.04
CA VAL A 203 -19.64 2.27 -0.31
C VAL A 203 -18.38 2.92 -0.88
N ILE A 204 -18.43 3.35 -2.13
CA ILE A 204 -17.42 4.22 -2.74
C ILE A 204 -17.97 5.64 -2.74
N THR A 205 -17.15 6.60 -2.35
CA THR A 205 -17.46 8.04 -2.32
C THR A 205 -16.35 8.79 -3.05
N THR A 206 -16.74 9.59 -4.04
CA THR A 206 -15.86 10.53 -4.75
C THR A 206 -16.39 11.95 -4.55
N PRO A 207 -15.70 13.01 -5.01
CA PRO A 207 -16.23 14.37 -5.00
C PRO A 207 -17.56 14.56 -5.75
N GLN A 208 -17.86 13.67 -6.71
CA GLN A 208 -19.02 13.79 -7.59
C GLN A 208 -20.20 12.91 -7.17
N GLU A 209 -19.95 11.75 -6.55
CA GLU A 209 -21.01 10.76 -6.29
C GLU A 209 -20.73 9.78 -5.14
N VAL A 210 -21.80 9.08 -4.74
CA VAL A 210 -21.73 7.93 -3.82
C VAL A 210 -22.30 6.70 -4.51
N ALA A 211 -21.47 5.68 -4.70
CA ALA A 211 -21.84 4.37 -5.20
C ALA A 211 -21.91 3.36 -4.05
N ARG A 212 -22.94 2.50 -4.03
CA ARG A 212 -23.15 1.44 -3.03
C ARG A 212 -23.38 0.10 -3.72
N GLY A 213 -22.97 -0.99 -3.09
CA GLY A 213 -23.25 -2.36 -3.51
C GLY A 213 -22.80 -3.40 -2.48
N ASP A 214 -22.99 -4.69 -2.78
CA ASP A 214 -22.64 -5.79 -1.88
C ASP A 214 -21.13 -6.13 -1.92
N LYS A 215 -20.52 -5.96 -3.10
CA LYS A 215 -19.09 -6.19 -3.36
C LYS A 215 -18.55 -5.11 -4.29
N GLY A 216 -17.25 -4.86 -4.20
CA GLY A 216 -16.49 -4.02 -5.11
C GLY A 216 -15.13 -4.62 -5.44
N THR A 217 -14.61 -4.37 -6.63
CA THR A 217 -13.22 -4.63 -7.00
C THR A 217 -12.64 -3.34 -7.56
N TYR A 218 -11.42 -2.97 -7.19
CA TYR A 218 -10.72 -1.80 -7.73
C TYR A 218 -9.36 -2.24 -8.26
N ASP A 219 -9.12 -2.01 -9.55
CA ASP A 219 -7.88 -2.31 -10.25
C ASP A 219 -7.05 -1.02 -10.33
N LEU A 220 -5.83 -1.04 -9.79
CA LEU A 220 -4.99 0.18 -9.67
C LEU A 220 -4.23 0.50 -10.95
N ASP A 221 -4.01 -0.48 -11.83
CA ASP A 221 -3.33 -0.28 -13.11
C ASP A 221 -4.23 0.44 -14.13
N THR A 222 -5.53 0.12 -14.11
CA THR A 222 -6.56 0.73 -14.98
C THR A 222 -7.33 1.85 -14.30
N GLU A 223 -7.21 2.03 -12.98
CA GLU A 223 -8.00 2.93 -12.13
C GLU A 223 -9.53 2.70 -12.21
N MET A 224 -9.93 1.47 -12.55
CA MET A 224 -11.33 1.07 -12.73
C MET A 224 -11.85 0.33 -11.50
N ALA A 225 -12.93 0.84 -10.90
CA ALA A 225 -13.72 0.13 -9.91
C ALA A 225 -14.94 -0.55 -10.55
N LEU A 226 -15.32 -1.73 -10.06
CA LEU A 226 -16.54 -2.45 -10.41
C LEU A 226 -17.30 -2.79 -9.12
N LEU A 227 -18.47 -2.18 -8.90
CA LEU A 227 -19.41 -2.58 -7.86
C LEU A 227 -20.39 -3.62 -8.43
N THR A 228 -20.78 -4.58 -7.59
CA THR A 228 -21.75 -5.63 -7.92
C THR A 228 -22.68 -5.93 -6.74
N GLY A 229 -23.91 -6.35 -7.05
CA GLY A 229 -24.93 -6.67 -6.06
C GLY A 229 -25.61 -5.41 -5.52
N ASN A 230 -26.94 -5.34 -5.66
CA ASN A 230 -27.80 -4.25 -5.16
C ASN A 230 -27.28 -2.82 -5.47
N VAL A 231 -26.72 -2.61 -6.66
CA VAL A 231 -25.92 -1.41 -6.91
C VAL A 231 -26.78 -0.16 -7.06
N LYS A 232 -26.46 0.86 -6.26
CA LYS A 232 -27.09 2.18 -6.27
C LYS A 232 -26.03 3.27 -6.33
N VAL A 233 -26.07 4.09 -7.37
CA VAL A 233 -25.23 5.29 -7.54
C VAL A 233 -26.09 6.53 -7.33
N THR A 234 -25.59 7.52 -6.60
CA THR A 234 -26.27 8.80 -6.35
C THR A 234 -25.31 9.95 -6.66
N ARG A 235 -25.69 10.81 -7.62
CA ARG A 235 -24.90 11.94 -8.12
C ARG A 235 -25.78 13.20 -8.08
N GLY A 236 -25.53 14.08 -7.10
CA GLY A 236 -26.45 15.16 -6.76
C GLY A 236 -27.84 14.61 -6.37
N GLN A 237 -28.90 15.09 -7.03
CA GLN A 237 -30.26 14.59 -6.86
C GLN A 237 -30.59 13.34 -7.70
N ASN A 238 -29.71 12.95 -8.64
CA ASN A 238 -29.94 11.85 -9.56
C ASN A 238 -29.58 10.50 -8.92
N GLN A 239 -30.37 9.46 -9.20
CA GLN A 239 -30.15 8.11 -8.68
C GLN A 239 -30.20 7.07 -9.79
N LEU A 240 -29.17 6.24 -9.89
CA LEU A 240 -29.08 5.10 -10.81
C LEU A 240 -29.09 3.80 -10.00
N ASN A 241 -29.82 2.79 -10.47
CA ASN A 241 -29.90 1.47 -9.87
C ASN A 241 -29.68 0.37 -10.93
N GLY A 242 -28.96 -0.69 -10.56
CA GLY A 242 -28.68 -1.83 -11.44
C GLY A 242 -27.95 -2.99 -10.73
N PRO A 243 -27.67 -4.10 -11.45
CA PRO A 243 -26.94 -5.23 -10.88
C PRO A 243 -25.43 -4.97 -10.71
N ALA A 244 -24.83 -4.09 -11.51
CA ALA A 244 -23.43 -3.71 -11.45
C ALA A 244 -23.21 -2.26 -11.91
N ALA A 245 -22.17 -1.60 -11.41
CA ALA A 245 -21.68 -0.33 -11.95
C ALA A 245 -20.16 -0.34 -12.05
N GLN A 246 -19.64 0.14 -13.17
CA GLN A 246 -18.23 0.42 -13.34
C GLN A 246 -17.98 1.92 -13.11
N VAL A 247 -16.92 2.27 -12.40
CA VAL A 247 -16.54 3.65 -12.08
C VAL A 247 -15.06 3.82 -12.44
N ASP A 248 -14.77 4.74 -13.35
CA ASP A 248 -13.42 5.23 -13.60
C ASP A 248 -13.08 6.26 -12.51
N LEU A 249 -12.14 5.94 -11.61
CA LEU A 249 -11.75 6.84 -10.52
C LEU A 249 -10.79 7.95 -10.95
N LYS A 250 -10.21 7.85 -12.15
CA LYS A 250 -9.34 8.86 -12.76
C LYS A 250 -10.16 9.97 -13.43
N SER A 251 -11.16 9.61 -14.22
CA SER A 251 -12.02 10.56 -14.94
C SER A 251 -13.32 10.91 -14.23
N GLY A 252 -13.73 10.14 -13.21
CA GLY A 252 -15.01 10.30 -12.52
C GLY A 252 -16.22 9.88 -13.37
N VAL A 253 -16.01 9.10 -14.43
CA VAL A 253 -17.05 8.59 -15.31
C VAL A 253 -17.59 7.26 -14.78
N SER A 254 -18.89 7.25 -14.49
CA SER A 254 -19.58 6.06 -13.95
C SER A 254 -20.57 5.49 -14.96
N ARG A 255 -20.43 4.19 -15.24
CA ARG A 255 -21.29 3.42 -16.15
C ARG A 255 -22.05 2.36 -15.38
N MET A 256 -23.36 2.56 -15.23
CA MET A 256 -24.26 1.51 -14.74
C MET A 256 -24.41 0.42 -15.81
N LEU A 257 -24.36 -0.85 -15.40
CA LEU A 257 -24.36 -2.01 -16.27
C LEU A 257 -25.64 -2.84 -16.10
N SER A 258 -26.16 -3.35 -17.20
CA SER A 258 -27.30 -4.29 -17.25
C SER A 258 -26.94 -5.69 -16.75
N GLN A 259 -25.67 -6.06 -16.76
CA GLN A 259 -25.15 -7.38 -16.43
C GLN A 259 -23.80 -7.25 -15.70
N VAL A 260 -23.45 -8.24 -14.88
CA VAL A 260 -22.13 -8.30 -14.23
C VAL A 260 -21.10 -8.79 -15.26
N PRO A 261 -20.02 -8.03 -15.55
CA PRO A 261 -18.95 -8.49 -16.44
C PRO A 261 -18.34 -9.80 -15.94
N GLY A 262 -18.13 -10.77 -16.83
CA GLY A 262 -17.59 -12.09 -16.48
C GLY A 262 -18.54 -13.00 -15.71
N GLY A 263 -19.77 -12.58 -15.41
CA GLY A 263 -20.80 -13.47 -14.87
C GLY A 263 -21.31 -14.43 -15.93
N SER A 264 -21.30 -15.73 -15.64
CA SER A 264 -21.92 -16.74 -16.52
C SER A 264 -23.41 -16.41 -16.72
N PRO A 265 -23.94 -16.46 -17.96
CA PRO A 265 -25.38 -16.40 -18.16
C PRO A 265 -26.01 -17.62 -17.48
N VAL A 266 -27.03 -17.40 -16.63
CA VAL A 266 -27.73 -18.50 -15.95
C VAL A 266 -28.55 -19.28 -16.96
N GLN A 267 -28.00 -20.40 -17.41
CA GLN A 267 -28.68 -21.33 -18.29
C GLN A 267 -29.53 -22.33 -17.48
N GLY A 268 -30.73 -21.88 -17.11
CA GLY A 268 -31.76 -22.71 -16.46
C GLY A 268 -31.65 -22.80 -14.94
N GLY A 269 -32.78 -22.62 -14.25
CA GLY A 269 -32.90 -22.70 -12.79
C GLY A 269 -33.47 -21.42 -12.19
N THR A 270 -34.55 -21.54 -11.43
CA THR A 270 -35.26 -20.41 -10.82
C THR A 270 -34.51 -19.81 -9.62
N GLN A 271 -34.59 -18.48 -9.48
CA GLN A 271 -34.10 -17.66 -8.35
C GLN A 271 -32.61 -17.23 -8.37
N GLN A 272 -32.21 -16.63 -9.49
CA GLN A 272 -31.22 -15.54 -9.52
C GLN A 272 -31.80 -14.30 -8.81
N PRO A 273 -31.03 -13.46 -8.08
CA PRO A 273 -31.50 -12.17 -7.60
C PRO A 273 -32.05 -11.31 -8.74
N THR A 274 -33.28 -10.83 -8.60
CA THR A 274 -34.11 -10.34 -9.71
C THR A 274 -33.71 -8.95 -10.21
N GLY A 275 -32.62 -8.88 -10.97
CA GLY A 275 -32.32 -7.78 -11.89
C GLY A 275 -32.59 -8.24 -13.33
N ASP A 276 -33.66 -7.75 -13.94
CA ASP A 276 -34.18 -8.18 -15.26
C ASP A 276 -33.33 -7.69 -16.46
N GLY A 277 -32.01 -7.66 -16.32
CA GLY A 277 -31.08 -6.99 -17.24
C GLY A 277 -31.29 -5.48 -17.36
N ARG A 278 -32.22 -4.89 -16.59
CA ARG A 278 -32.67 -3.51 -16.76
C ARG A 278 -32.05 -2.57 -15.72
N VAL A 279 -31.36 -1.55 -16.20
CA VAL A 279 -30.92 -0.39 -15.43
C VAL A 279 -32.09 0.58 -15.25
N ARG A 280 -32.19 1.23 -14.09
CA ARG A 280 -33.18 2.29 -13.83
C ARG A 280 -32.48 3.57 -13.38
N GLY A 281 -32.78 4.69 -14.04
CA GLY A 281 -32.35 6.03 -13.63
C GLY A 281 -33.54 6.89 -13.24
N LEU A 282 -33.44 7.58 -12.11
CA LEU A 282 -34.26 8.72 -11.75
C LEU A 282 -33.40 9.97 -11.88
N PHE A 283 -33.81 10.87 -12.77
CA PHE A 283 -33.19 12.18 -12.95
C PHE A 283 -34.17 13.24 -12.45
N ILE A 284 -33.71 14.11 -11.56
CA ILE A 284 -34.52 15.19 -11.01
C ILE A 284 -34.06 16.48 -11.70
N PRO A 285 -34.91 17.13 -12.52
CA PRO A 285 -34.58 18.43 -13.11
C PRO A 285 -34.55 19.51 -12.03
N ASP A 286 -33.54 20.38 -12.05
CA ASP A 286 -33.52 21.55 -11.18
C ASP A 286 -34.74 22.44 -11.48
N SER A 287 -35.58 22.65 -10.46
CA SER A 287 -36.84 23.38 -10.55
C SER A 287 -36.70 24.90 -10.80
N GLN A 288 -35.47 25.39 -11.00
CA GLN A 288 -35.15 26.77 -11.37
C GLN A 288 -35.07 27.01 -12.88
N GLY A 289 -35.38 26.03 -13.73
CA GLY A 289 -35.47 26.21 -15.18
C GLY A 289 -34.14 26.43 -15.92
N ARG A 290 -33.03 26.58 -15.19
CA ARG A 290 -31.67 26.37 -15.71
C ARG A 290 -31.34 24.88 -15.69
N GLY A 291 -32.02 24.11 -16.53
CA GLY A 291 -31.44 22.84 -16.98
C GLY A 291 -30.05 23.15 -17.52
N GLY A 292 -29.02 22.54 -16.94
CA GLY A 292 -27.65 22.77 -17.39
C GLY A 292 -27.59 22.54 -18.89
N GLN A 293 -27.06 23.52 -19.64
CA GLN A 293 -26.87 23.36 -21.09
C GLN A 293 -26.14 22.02 -21.30
N PRO A 294 -26.55 21.20 -22.29
CA PRO A 294 -25.81 20.00 -22.61
C PRO A 294 -24.35 20.38 -22.81
N GLN A 295 -23.47 19.90 -21.92
CA GLN A 295 -22.04 20.11 -22.08
C GLN A 295 -21.63 19.30 -23.31
N GLN A 296 -21.62 20.00 -24.44
CA GLN A 296 -21.19 19.47 -25.71
C GLN A 296 -19.77 18.94 -25.51
N PRO A 297 -19.48 17.67 -25.87
CA PRO A 297 -18.13 17.13 -25.73
C PRO A 297 -17.15 18.10 -26.40
N ALA A 298 -16.11 18.50 -25.68
CA ALA A 298 -15.17 19.50 -26.16
C ALA A 298 -14.65 19.08 -27.54
N THR A 299 -14.96 19.89 -28.57
CA THR A 299 -14.47 19.65 -29.91
C THR A 299 -12.94 19.62 -29.87
N PRO A 300 -12.28 18.57 -30.39
CA PRO A 300 -10.83 18.54 -30.48
C PRO A 300 -10.33 19.80 -31.20
N PRO A 301 -9.22 20.40 -30.76
CA PRO A 301 -8.66 21.57 -31.44
C PRO A 301 -8.37 21.19 -32.91
N PRO A 302 -8.72 22.07 -33.87
CA PRO A 302 -8.56 21.75 -35.28
C PRO A 302 -7.08 21.50 -35.61
N SER A 303 -6.82 20.37 -36.26
CA SER A 303 -5.50 20.03 -36.80
C SER A 303 -4.96 21.21 -37.60
N GLY A 304 -3.78 21.70 -37.23
CA GLY A 304 -3.21 22.92 -37.80
C GLY A 304 -3.16 22.87 -39.32
N GLN A 305 -3.72 23.91 -39.96
CA GLN A 305 -3.61 24.07 -41.41
C GLN A 305 -2.13 24.13 -41.80
N GLN A 306 -1.73 23.23 -42.69
CA GLN A 306 -0.40 23.26 -43.30
C GLN A 306 -0.23 24.59 -44.05
N THR A 307 0.74 25.40 -43.62
CA THR A 307 1.14 26.61 -44.34
C THR A 307 1.76 26.21 -45.67
N GLN A 308 0.97 26.30 -46.74
CA GLN A 308 1.43 26.05 -48.11
C GLN A 308 2.29 27.25 -48.57
N PRO A 309 3.54 27.05 -49.04
CA PRO A 309 4.39 28.16 -49.45
C PRO A 309 3.84 28.86 -50.70
N GLY A 310 3.59 30.16 -50.61
CA GLY A 310 3.08 30.95 -51.72
C GLY A 310 4.09 31.06 -52.87
N GLN A 311 3.76 30.49 -54.03
CA GLN A 311 4.42 30.84 -55.28
C GLN A 311 3.94 32.21 -55.75
N GLY A 312 4.89 33.10 -56.05
CA GLY A 312 4.59 34.49 -56.40
C GLY A 312 4.00 34.68 -57.79
N SER A 313 3.48 35.87 -58.05
CA SER A 313 3.21 36.37 -59.41
C SER A 313 3.42 37.88 -59.50
N LYS A 314 4.06 38.28 -60.60
CA LYS A 314 4.15 39.66 -61.10
C LYS A 314 2.72 40.15 -61.45
N LYS A 315 2.37 41.41 -61.72
CA LYS A 315 3.01 42.58 -62.37
C LYS A 315 2.06 43.80 -62.08
N PRO A 316 2.09 45.02 -62.70
CA PRO A 316 2.82 45.50 -63.89
C PRO A 316 4.26 45.99 -63.68
#